data_AF-A0A537KQU9-F1
#
_entry.id   AF-A0A537KQU9-F1
#
_cell.length_a   1.000
_cell.length_b   1.000
_cell.length_c   1.000
_cell.angle_alpha   90.00
_cell.angle_beta   90.00
_cell.angle_gamma   90.00
#
_symmetry.space_group_name_H-M   'P 1'
#
loop_
_entity.id
_entity.type
_entity.pdbx_description
1 polymer ?
#
loop_
_entity_poly.entity_id
_entity_poly.type
_entity_poly.pdbx_seq_one_letter_code
_entity_poly.pdbx_strand_id
1 'polypeptide(L)'
;MKYFILMMFFVASLKATSQKSHSEILNMTKEIKIIDRLYLDLTNLDKKEIDQATACKLFKRMYGNNGSLPGNTKYYIAGKITRNPDFDLLFLYAEENKTESVTNFNLSLLTTRKDGSYVSVLDAASNIYYVRKNKTEFHKTRSYLYSDLQIRQENEISTPDRKYEMEYKINDYGVFVFYPN
;
A
#
# COMPACT_ATOMS: atom_id res chain seq x y z
N MET A 1 5.81 60.70 25.89
CA MET A 1 6.25 59.29 26.04
C MET A 1 5.28 58.43 25.23
N LYS A 2 5.52 58.15 23.94
CA LYS A 2 6.34 57.06 23.40
C LYS A 2 6.13 55.73 24.14
N TYR A 3 5.17 54.93 23.68
CA TYR A 3 5.28 53.47 23.74
C TYR A 3 4.98 52.91 22.34
N PHE A 4 6.02 52.25 21.84
CA PHE A 4 6.14 51.65 20.52
C PHE A 4 5.36 50.33 20.54
N ILE A 5 4.35 50.19 19.68
CA ILE A 5 3.69 48.90 19.44
C ILE A 5 4.58 48.14 18.46
N LEU A 6 5.31 47.14 18.95
CA LEU A 6 5.99 46.15 18.11
C LEU A 6 5.23 44.83 18.24
N MET A 7 4.17 44.67 17.45
CA MET A 7 3.48 43.40 17.31
C MET A 7 4.27 42.56 16.29
N MET A 8 5.19 41.72 16.76
CA MET A 8 5.84 40.71 15.93
C MET A 8 4.77 39.73 15.43
N PHE A 9 4.35 39.88 14.18
CA PHE A 9 3.67 38.83 13.45
C PHE A 9 4.68 37.70 13.19
N PHE A 10 4.68 36.71 14.08
CA PHE A 10 5.20 35.39 13.75
C PHE A 10 4.28 34.79 12.68
N VAL A 11 4.60 35.04 11.42
CA VAL A 11 4.07 34.23 10.32
C VAL A 11 4.77 32.88 10.43
N ALA A 12 4.22 32.00 11.25
CA ALA A 12 4.52 30.58 11.16
C ALA A 12 4.11 30.16 9.74
N SER A 13 5.09 30.07 8.85
CA SER A 13 4.94 29.38 7.58
C SER A 13 4.62 27.93 7.90
N LEU A 14 3.33 27.63 8.09
CA LEU A 14 2.81 26.30 7.93
C LEU A 14 3.13 25.94 6.49
N LYS A 15 4.25 25.23 6.29
CA LYS A 15 4.48 24.49 5.06
C LYS A 15 3.31 23.51 4.95
N ALA A 16 2.24 23.94 4.28
CA ALA A 16 1.26 23.04 3.72
C ALA A 16 2.07 22.03 2.92
N THR A 17 2.19 20.82 3.44
CA THR A 17 2.96 19.78 2.78
C THR A 17 2.17 19.45 1.53
N SER A 18 2.55 20.06 0.39
CA SER A 18 1.80 19.91 -0.84
C SER A 18 1.81 18.44 -1.21
N GLN A 19 0.62 17.87 -1.39
CA GLN A 19 0.46 16.49 -1.79
C GLN A 19 1.23 16.24 -3.09
N LYS A 20 2.12 15.22 -3.09
CA LYS A 20 2.89 14.86 -4.28
C LYS A 20 1.96 14.51 -5.44
N SER A 21 2.28 15.03 -6.62
CA SER A 21 1.66 14.63 -7.87
C SER A 21 1.96 13.17 -8.19
N HIS A 22 1.20 12.58 -9.11
CA HIS A 22 1.42 11.17 -9.50
C HIS A 22 2.80 10.95 -10.11
N SER A 23 3.23 11.84 -11.02
CA SER A 23 4.54 11.78 -11.64
C SER A 23 5.68 11.89 -10.62
N GLU A 24 5.56 12.72 -9.59
CA GLU A 24 6.53 12.79 -8.51
C GLU A 24 6.62 11.48 -7.72
N ILE A 25 5.47 10.86 -7.42
CA ILE A 25 5.41 9.54 -6.76
C ILE A 25 6.10 8.48 -7.63
N LEU A 26 5.80 8.46 -8.94
CA LEU A 26 6.47 7.54 -9.85
C LEU A 26 7.98 7.81 -9.87
N ASN A 27 8.43 9.05 -10.08
CA ASN A 27 9.85 9.37 -10.20
C ASN A 27 10.68 8.99 -8.96
N MET A 28 10.08 9.07 -7.77
CA MET A 28 10.76 8.67 -6.53
C MET A 28 10.68 7.18 -6.20
N THR A 29 9.96 6.40 -7.01
CA THR A 29 9.67 4.98 -6.79
C THR A 29 10.44 4.11 -7.76
N LYS A 30 11.06 3.05 -7.24
CA LYS A 30 11.86 2.09 -8.00
C LYS A 30 11.01 1.30 -9.00
N GLU A 31 11.42 1.30 -10.26
CA GLU A 31 10.82 0.45 -11.29
C GLU A 31 11.21 -1.01 -11.07
N ILE A 32 10.23 -1.90 -11.07
CA ILE A 32 10.40 -3.35 -10.95
C ILE A 32 10.25 -3.95 -12.35
N LYS A 33 11.20 -4.80 -12.74
CA LYS A 33 11.11 -5.60 -13.97
C LYS A 33 10.82 -7.04 -13.61
N ILE A 34 9.77 -7.61 -14.20
CA ILE A 34 9.41 -9.03 -14.02
C ILE A 34 9.75 -9.75 -15.32
N ILE A 35 10.69 -10.69 -15.22
CA ILE A 35 11.09 -11.57 -16.35
C ILE A 35 10.10 -12.73 -16.43
N ASP A 36 10.06 -13.57 -15.40
CA ASP A 36 9.11 -14.68 -15.30
C ASP A 36 8.07 -14.42 -14.22
N ARG A 37 8.52 -14.34 -12.97
CA ARG A 37 7.69 -14.08 -11.79
C ARG A 37 8.46 -13.36 -10.71
N LEU A 38 7.73 -12.63 -9.88
CA LEU A 38 8.21 -11.97 -8.68
C LEU A 38 7.50 -12.59 -7.48
N TYR A 39 8.27 -13.14 -6.55
CA TYR A 39 7.74 -13.58 -5.26
C TYR A 39 7.55 -12.37 -4.35
N LEU A 40 6.33 -12.19 -3.86
CA LEU A 40 5.92 -11.11 -2.99
C LEU A 40 5.90 -11.63 -1.56
N ASP A 41 6.98 -11.37 -0.83
CA ASP A 41 7.05 -11.56 0.61
C ASP A 41 7.39 -10.27 1.35
N LEU A 42 7.16 -10.29 2.66
CA LEU A 42 7.31 -9.12 3.51
C LEU A 42 8.75 -8.91 4.02
N THR A 43 9.67 -9.84 3.76
CA THR A 43 10.96 -9.95 4.45
C THR A 43 12.11 -9.23 3.75
N ASN A 44 12.04 -8.99 2.44
CA ASN A 44 13.17 -8.43 1.67
C ASN A 44 12.77 -7.29 0.70
N LEU A 45 11.82 -6.43 1.10
CA LEU A 45 11.38 -5.31 0.26
C LEU A 45 12.21 -4.05 0.54
N ASP A 46 12.93 -3.60 -0.49
CA ASP A 46 13.49 -2.25 -0.58
C ASP A 46 12.33 -1.24 -0.64
N LYS A 47 12.05 -0.60 0.50
CA LYS A 47 10.84 0.20 0.70
C LYS A 47 11.19 1.60 1.19
N LYS A 48 10.50 2.60 0.64
CA LYS A 48 10.70 4.02 0.98
C LYS A 48 9.50 4.53 1.75
N GLU A 49 9.74 5.05 2.96
CA GLU A 49 8.70 5.67 3.78
C GLU A 49 8.14 6.91 3.05
N ILE A 50 6.83 7.09 3.13
CA ILE A 50 6.12 8.21 2.51
C ILE A 50 5.47 9.10 3.57
N ASP A 51 5.35 10.39 3.27
CA ASP A 51 4.68 11.33 4.16
C ASP A 51 3.17 11.05 4.26
N GLN A 52 2.55 11.59 5.32
CA GLN A 52 1.13 11.39 5.61
C GLN A 52 0.21 11.84 4.46
N ALA A 53 0.56 12.91 3.75
CA ALA A 53 -0.26 13.42 2.64
C ALA A 53 -0.26 12.43 1.45
N THR A 54 0.90 11.87 1.13
CA THR A 54 1.08 10.83 0.11
C THR A 54 0.42 9.53 0.54
N ALA A 55 0.55 9.14 1.81
CA ALA A 55 -0.14 7.98 2.38
C ALA A 55 -1.66 8.15 2.25
N CYS A 56 -2.21 9.31 2.63
CA CYS A 56 -3.64 9.61 2.48
C CYS A 56 -4.10 9.51 1.02
N LYS A 57 -3.28 9.90 0.05
CA LYS A 57 -3.60 9.77 -1.38
C LYS A 57 -3.73 8.31 -1.81
N LEU A 58 -2.75 7.49 -1.43
CA LEU A 58 -2.57 6.13 -1.94
C LEU A 58 -3.39 5.10 -1.15
N PHE A 59 -3.45 5.26 0.18
CA PHE A 59 -4.00 4.25 1.08
C PHE A 59 -5.44 4.51 1.50
N LYS A 60 -5.95 5.74 1.44
CA LYS A 60 -7.29 6.07 1.97
C LYS A 60 -8.41 5.22 1.36
N ARG A 61 -8.30 4.83 0.09
CA ARG A 61 -9.29 3.95 -0.56
C ARG A 61 -9.30 2.53 0.02
N MET A 62 -8.18 2.03 0.55
CA MET A 62 -8.11 0.72 1.23
C MET A 62 -8.81 0.73 2.58
N TYR A 63 -8.87 1.89 3.26
CA TYR A 63 -9.50 2.05 4.58
C TYR A 63 -10.93 2.60 4.50
N GLY A 64 -11.51 2.70 3.30
CA GLY A 64 -12.85 3.22 3.05
C GLY A 64 -12.94 4.75 2.99
N ASN A 65 -13.98 5.29 2.34
CA ASN A 65 -14.11 6.73 2.05
C ASN A 65 -14.11 7.64 3.30
N ASN A 66 -14.46 7.10 4.48
CA ASN A 66 -14.54 7.83 5.75
C ASN A 66 -13.47 7.40 6.76
N GLY A 67 -12.59 6.46 6.42
CA GLY A 67 -11.52 6.02 7.32
C GLY A 67 -10.39 7.03 7.36
N SER A 68 -10.03 7.49 8.56
CA SER A 68 -8.69 8.01 8.78
C SER A 68 -7.69 6.87 8.64
N LEU A 69 -6.50 7.18 8.11
CA LEU A 69 -5.40 6.24 8.19
C LEU A 69 -5.09 5.93 9.67
N PRO A 70 -4.87 4.66 10.04
CA PRO A 70 -4.43 4.32 11.39
C PRO A 70 -3.16 5.10 11.76
N GLY A 71 -3.17 5.76 12.93
CA GLY A 71 -2.08 6.65 13.38
C GLY A 71 -0.83 5.92 13.89
N ASN A 72 -0.96 4.62 14.17
CA ASN A 72 0.10 3.70 14.60
C ASN A 72 0.71 2.91 13.43
N THR A 73 0.51 3.38 12.19
CA THR A 73 0.96 2.71 10.98
C THR A 73 1.97 3.55 10.23
N LYS A 74 3.06 2.92 9.82
CA LYS A 74 4.01 3.50 8.86
C LYS A 74 3.67 3.04 7.46
N TYR A 75 3.74 3.96 6.50
CA TYR A 75 3.38 3.71 5.11
C TYR A 75 4.60 3.86 4.22
N TYR A 76 4.70 2.97 3.25
CA TYR A 76 5.84 2.86 2.35
C TYR A 76 5.38 2.60 0.92
N ILE A 77 6.26 2.92 -0.02
CA ILE A 77 6.19 2.45 -1.40
C ILE A 77 7.42 1.59 -1.70
N ALA A 78 7.20 0.36 -2.14
CA ALA A 78 8.24 -0.65 -2.37
C ALA A 78 8.65 -0.77 -3.84
N GLY A 79 7.87 -0.21 -4.76
CA GLY A 79 8.19 -0.22 -6.17
C GLY A 79 6.99 0.08 -7.05
N LYS A 80 7.24 0.08 -8.36
CA LYS A 80 6.24 0.32 -9.40
C LYS A 80 6.51 -0.53 -10.64
N ILE A 81 5.48 -0.75 -11.44
CA ILE A 81 5.56 -1.25 -12.82
C ILE A 81 4.77 -0.27 -13.70
N THR A 82 5.43 0.34 -14.66
CA THR A 82 4.85 1.41 -15.50
C THR A 82 4.78 1.05 -16.99
N ARG A 83 5.23 -0.16 -17.35
CA ARG A 83 5.30 -0.62 -18.75
C ARG A 83 3.96 -0.80 -19.45
N ASN A 84 2.86 -0.99 -18.71
CA ASN A 84 1.53 -1.12 -19.31
C ASN A 84 1.06 0.28 -19.80
N PRO A 85 0.45 0.42 -20.98
CA PRO A 85 0.07 1.73 -21.51
C PRO A 85 -1.08 2.40 -20.74
N ASP A 86 -1.97 1.63 -20.14
CA ASP A 86 -3.24 2.13 -19.59
C ASP A 86 -3.19 2.40 -18.08
N PHE A 87 -2.32 1.68 -17.36
CA PHE A 87 -2.18 1.83 -15.92
C PHE A 87 -0.73 1.71 -15.44
N ASP A 88 -0.51 2.24 -14.24
CA ASP A 88 0.67 1.97 -13.42
C ASP A 88 0.28 1.05 -12.29
N LEU A 89 1.17 0.14 -11.92
CA LEU A 89 1.04 -0.71 -10.74
C LEU A 89 2.02 -0.24 -9.67
N LEU A 90 1.53 0.05 -8.47
CA LEU A 90 2.32 0.48 -7.31
C LEU A 90 2.29 -0.59 -6.21
N PHE A 91 3.43 -0.78 -5.56
CA PHE A 91 3.61 -1.73 -4.48
C PHE A 91 3.58 -0.94 -3.18
N LEU A 92 2.44 -0.98 -2.50
CA LEU A 92 2.15 -0.21 -1.31
C LEU A 92 2.34 -1.08 -0.08
N TYR A 93 3.11 -0.61 0.89
CA TYR A 93 3.42 -1.40 2.08
C TYR A 93 3.07 -0.65 3.36
N ALA A 94 2.41 -1.33 4.30
CA ALA A 94 1.98 -0.78 5.57
C ALA A 94 2.47 -1.64 6.74
N GLU A 95 3.01 -1.00 7.77
CA GLU A 95 3.43 -1.60 9.04
C GLU A 95 2.60 -1.01 10.17
N GLU A 96 1.62 -1.75 10.69
CA GLU A 96 0.76 -1.31 11.78
C GLU A 96 1.19 -1.96 13.10
N ASN A 97 1.58 -1.14 14.08
CA ASN A 97 1.92 -1.63 15.42
C ASN A 97 0.66 -1.75 16.28
N LYS A 98 0.12 -2.96 16.46
CA LYS A 98 -1.15 -3.18 17.18
C LYS A 98 -1.00 -3.03 18.70
N THR A 99 0.04 -3.64 19.29
CA THR A 99 0.41 -3.59 20.72
C THR A 99 1.89 -3.98 20.86
N GLU A 100 2.49 -3.87 22.06
CA GLU A 100 3.95 -3.92 22.36
C GLU A 100 4.76 -5.10 21.77
N SER A 101 4.12 -6.13 21.20
CA SER A 101 4.81 -7.30 20.65
C SER A 101 4.29 -7.76 19.28
N VAL A 102 3.32 -7.06 18.68
CA VAL A 102 2.67 -7.50 17.43
C VAL A 102 2.60 -6.38 16.40
N THR A 103 3.27 -6.59 15.27
CA THR A 103 3.21 -5.73 14.09
C THR A 103 2.49 -6.47 12.97
N ASN A 104 1.45 -5.85 12.44
CA ASN A 104 0.77 -6.29 11.23
C ASN A 104 1.47 -5.70 10.01
N PHE A 105 1.65 -6.53 9.00
CA PHE A 105 2.28 -6.14 7.75
C PHE A 105 1.31 -6.40 6.61
N ASN A 106 1.20 -5.45 5.69
CA ASN A 106 0.43 -5.62 4.46
C ASN A 106 1.18 -5.02 3.27
N LEU A 107 1.28 -5.80 2.20
CA LEU A 107 1.73 -5.37 0.88
C LEU A 107 0.52 -5.45 -0.06
N SER A 108 0.09 -4.29 -0.54
CA SER A 108 -0.99 -4.18 -1.50
C SER A 108 -0.45 -3.76 -2.87
N LEU A 109 -1.03 -4.34 -3.91
CA LEU A 109 -0.83 -3.97 -5.30
C LEU A 109 -1.93 -2.98 -5.68
N LEU A 110 -1.57 -1.71 -5.89
CA LEU A 110 -2.50 -0.66 -6.32
C LEU A 110 -2.31 -0.38 -7.81
N THR A 111 -3.38 -0.44 -8.59
CA THR A 111 -3.38 0.09 -9.96
C THR A 111 -3.94 1.50 -10.01
N THR A 112 -3.30 2.35 -10.80
CA THR A 112 -3.74 3.71 -11.09
C THR A 112 -3.73 3.95 -12.59
N ARG A 113 -4.61 4.81 -13.10
CA ARG A 113 -4.46 5.38 -14.45
C ARG A 113 -3.17 6.20 -14.52
N LYS A 114 -2.73 6.51 -15.73
CA LYS A 114 -1.53 7.34 -15.99
C LYS A 114 -1.61 8.76 -15.42
N ASP A 115 -2.81 9.28 -15.17
CA ASP A 115 -3.02 10.56 -14.47
C ASP A 115 -2.98 10.44 -12.93
N GLY A 116 -2.84 9.23 -12.40
CA GLY A 116 -2.82 8.93 -10.97
C GLY A 116 -4.17 8.65 -10.34
N SER A 117 -5.24 8.59 -11.13
CA SER A 117 -6.56 8.19 -10.65
C SER A 117 -6.56 6.73 -10.22
N TYR A 118 -7.11 6.44 -9.05
CA TYR A 118 -7.28 5.08 -8.53
C TYR A 118 -8.08 4.19 -9.50
N VAL A 119 -7.66 2.94 -9.68
CA VAL A 119 -8.39 1.91 -10.44
C VAL A 119 -8.84 0.78 -9.51
N SER A 120 -7.90 -0.01 -9.00
CA SER A 120 -8.21 -1.13 -8.11
C SER A 120 -7.03 -1.48 -7.21
N VAL A 121 -7.27 -2.32 -6.19
CA VAL A 121 -6.25 -2.73 -5.23
C VAL A 121 -6.44 -4.19 -4.84
N LEU A 122 -5.34 -4.90 -4.61
CA LEU A 122 -5.32 -6.27 -4.12
C LEU A 122 -4.27 -6.41 -3.00
N ASP A 123 -4.65 -7.00 -1.87
CA ASP A 123 -3.69 -7.39 -0.83
C ASP A 123 -2.89 -8.61 -1.30
N ALA A 124 -1.60 -8.41 -1.57
CA ALA A 124 -0.74 -9.40 -2.22
C ALA A 124 0.16 -10.17 -1.26
N ALA A 125 0.55 -9.57 -0.14
CA ALA A 125 1.22 -10.31 0.92
C ALA A 125 0.87 -9.71 2.27
N SER A 126 0.65 -10.53 3.28
CA SER A 126 0.25 -10.04 4.59
C SER A 126 0.68 -10.99 5.70
N ASN A 127 0.94 -10.42 6.88
CA ASN A 127 1.06 -11.12 8.15
C ASN A 127 0.18 -10.33 9.12
N ILE A 128 -1.05 -10.78 9.33
CA ILE A 128 -2.07 -10.04 10.08
C ILE A 128 -2.51 -10.86 11.27
N TYR A 129 -2.37 -10.28 12.45
CA TYR A 129 -2.97 -10.74 13.68
C TYR A 129 -4.25 -9.95 13.94
N TYR A 130 -5.32 -10.65 14.30
CA TYR A 130 -6.57 -10.04 14.74
C TYR A 130 -7.22 -10.88 15.83
N VAL A 131 -8.05 -10.23 16.66
CA VAL A 131 -8.77 -10.89 17.75
C VAL A 131 -10.18 -11.20 17.27
N ARG A 132 -10.55 -12.48 17.29
CA ARG A 132 -11.91 -12.95 16.98
C ARG A 132 -12.38 -13.88 18.09
N LYS A 133 -13.56 -13.59 18.66
CA LYS A 133 -14.15 -14.40 19.75
C LYS A 133 -13.14 -14.68 20.89
N ASN A 134 -12.40 -13.66 21.32
CA ASN A 134 -11.35 -13.73 22.35
C ASN A 134 -10.16 -14.65 22.04
N LYS A 135 -9.96 -15.03 20.76
CA LYS A 135 -8.79 -15.76 20.29
C LYS A 135 -8.01 -14.89 19.30
N THR A 136 -6.69 -14.91 19.44
CA THR A 136 -5.80 -14.31 18.43
C THR A 136 -5.72 -15.27 17.26
N GLU A 137 -6.16 -14.82 16.09
CA GLU A 137 -5.99 -15.52 14.83
C GLU A 137 -4.87 -14.85 14.03
N PHE A 138 -4.08 -15.67 13.35
CA PHE A 138 -3.06 -15.23 12.42
C PHE A 138 -3.47 -15.61 11.00
N HIS A 139 -3.45 -14.62 10.11
CA HIS A 139 -3.64 -14.78 8.67
C HIS A 139 -2.38 -14.34 7.94
N LYS A 140 -1.97 -15.16 6.97
CA LYS A 140 -0.81 -14.93 6.14
C LYS A 140 -1.16 -15.09 4.68
N THR A 141 -0.79 -14.09 3.89
CA THR A 141 -0.89 -14.13 2.44
C THR A 141 0.50 -14.00 1.84
N ARG A 142 0.77 -14.78 0.80
CA ARG A 142 1.95 -14.66 -0.07
C ARG A 142 1.48 -14.73 -1.50
N SER A 143 2.16 -14.05 -2.42
CA SER A 143 1.79 -14.12 -3.82
C SER A 143 2.99 -14.24 -4.75
N TYR A 144 2.75 -14.82 -5.92
CA TYR A 144 3.62 -14.67 -7.09
C TYR A 144 2.92 -13.74 -8.08
N LEU A 145 3.60 -12.67 -8.50
CA LEU A 145 3.19 -11.83 -9.61
C LEU A 145 3.98 -12.21 -10.86
N TYR A 146 3.29 -12.69 -11.88
CA TYR A 146 3.88 -13.15 -13.14
C TYR A 146 4.06 -12.00 -14.13
N SER A 147 4.94 -12.20 -15.11
CA SER A 147 5.24 -11.20 -16.14
C SER A 147 4.06 -10.91 -17.07
N ASP A 148 3.04 -11.74 -17.10
CA ASP A 148 1.79 -11.52 -17.81
C ASP A 148 0.67 -10.93 -16.92
N LEU A 149 1.04 -10.44 -15.74
CA LEU A 149 0.15 -9.81 -14.75
C LEU A 149 -0.87 -10.78 -14.13
N GLN A 150 -0.62 -12.08 -14.21
CA GLN A 150 -1.28 -13.05 -13.34
C GLN A 150 -0.70 -12.99 -11.93
N ILE A 151 -1.54 -13.25 -10.94
CA ILE A 151 -1.19 -13.25 -9.52
C ILE A 151 -1.75 -14.52 -8.91
N ARG A 152 -0.85 -15.39 -8.41
CA ARG A 152 -1.23 -16.57 -7.64
C ARG A 152 -0.97 -16.30 -6.17
N GLN A 153 -2.01 -16.37 -5.35
CA GLN A 153 -1.96 -16.12 -3.92
C GLN A 153 -2.08 -17.42 -3.13
N GLU A 154 -1.23 -17.57 -2.13
CA GLU A 154 -1.30 -18.61 -1.11
C GLU A 154 -1.73 -17.96 0.20
N ASN A 155 -2.81 -18.46 0.79
CA ASN A 155 -3.36 -17.95 2.04
C ASN A 155 -3.33 -19.02 3.11
N GLU A 156 -2.92 -18.65 4.33
CA GLU A 156 -2.84 -19.51 5.50
C GLU A 156 -3.54 -18.83 6.67
N ILE A 157 -4.58 -19.48 7.21
CA ILE A 157 -5.26 -19.09 8.44
C ILE A 157 -4.90 -20.12 9.49
N SER A 158 -4.31 -19.68 10.59
CA SER A 158 -3.86 -20.57 11.69
C SER A 158 -5.00 -21.24 12.46
N THR A 159 -6.19 -20.63 12.52
CA THR A 159 -7.34 -21.18 13.25
C THR A 159 -8.65 -20.88 12.53
N PRO A 160 -9.31 -21.88 11.93
CA PRO A 160 -8.85 -23.26 11.73
C PRO A 160 -7.68 -23.31 10.75
N ASP A 161 -6.68 -24.18 10.98
CA ASP A 161 -5.51 -24.41 10.10
C ASP A 161 -5.97 -24.70 8.67
N ARG A 162 -6.07 -23.66 7.86
CA ARG A 162 -6.64 -23.68 6.51
C ARG A 162 -5.67 -23.03 5.57
N LYS A 163 -5.40 -23.74 4.48
CA LYS A 163 -4.62 -23.25 3.36
C LYS A 163 -5.47 -23.28 2.11
N TYR A 164 -5.47 -22.18 1.38
CA TYR A 164 -6.20 -22.08 0.12
C TYR A 164 -5.46 -21.14 -0.84
N GLU A 165 -5.67 -21.38 -2.12
CA GLU A 165 -5.08 -20.59 -3.20
C GLU A 165 -6.16 -19.76 -3.89
N MET A 166 -5.76 -18.58 -4.38
CA MET A 166 -6.61 -17.72 -5.20
C MET A 166 -5.77 -17.21 -6.37
N GLU A 167 -6.39 -17.12 -7.54
CA GLU A 167 -5.75 -16.59 -8.73
C GLU A 167 -6.47 -15.33 -9.23
N TYR A 168 -5.67 -14.35 -9.62
CA TYR A 168 -6.14 -13.09 -10.16
C TYR A 168 -5.38 -12.79 -11.45
N LYS A 169 -6.00 -12.03 -12.33
CA LYS A 169 -5.35 -11.42 -13.47
C LYS A 169 -5.70 -9.94 -13.51
N ILE A 170 -4.71 -9.09 -13.75
CA ILE A 170 -4.96 -7.68 -14.03
C ILE A 170 -5.41 -7.57 -15.49
N ASN A 171 -6.64 -7.10 -15.73
CA ASN A 171 -7.14 -6.89 -17.08
C ASN A 171 -6.57 -5.62 -17.72
N ASP A 172 -6.94 -5.37 -18.98
CA ASP A 172 -6.45 -4.22 -19.76
C ASP A 172 -6.82 -2.87 -19.12
N TYR A 173 -7.87 -2.82 -18.30
CA TYR A 173 -8.30 -1.62 -17.59
C TYR A 173 -7.61 -1.44 -16.22
N GLY A 174 -6.66 -2.31 -15.87
CA GLY A 174 -5.98 -2.28 -14.57
C GLY A 174 -6.82 -2.86 -13.43
N VAL A 175 -7.91 -3.58 -13.69
CA VAL A 175 -8.76 -4.17 -12.65
C VAL A 175 -8.26 -5.58 -12.30
N PHE A 176 -8.07 -5.87 -11.02
CA PHE A 176 -7.86 -7.25 -10.54
C PHE A 176 -9.16 -8.05 -10.72
N VAL A 177 -9.15 -9.01 -11.63
CA VAL A 177 -10.27 -9.92 -11.87
C VAL A 177 -9.89 -11.28 -11.31
N PHE A 178 -10.80 -11.89 -10.55
CA PHE A 178 -10.65 -13.28 -10.15
C PHE A 178 -10.57 -14.14 -11.40
N TYR A 179 -9.43 -14.80 -11.60
CA TYR A 179 -9.13 -15.57 -12.79
C TYR A 179 -9.27 -17.06 -12.44
N PRO A 180 -10.00 -17.85 -13.23
CA PRO A 180 -10.48 -19.13 -12.75
C PRO A 180 -9.38 -20.18 -12.74
N ASN A 181 -9.54 -21.13 -11.82
CA ASN A 181 -9.09 -22.51 -11.99
C ASN A 181 -9.56 -23.08 -13.33
#